data_AF-A0A958NSJ4-F1
#
_entry.id   AF-A0A958NSJ4-F1
#
_cell.length_a   1.000
_cell.length_b   1.000
_cell.length_c   1.000
_cell.angle_alpha   90.00
_cell.angle_beta   90.00
_cell.angle_gamma   90.00
#
_symmetry.space_group_name_H-M   'P 1'
#
loop_
_entity.id
_entity.type
_entity.pdbx_description
1 polymer ?
#
loop_
_entity_poly.entity_id
_entity_poly.type
_entity_poly.pdbx_seq_one_letter_code
_entity_poly.pdbx_strand_id
1 'polypeptide(L)'
;MFQVRFHGRGGQGAVTAAELLSVAAFNEGNFAQAFPSFGSERMGAPVASFCRISDKEIRLREPIEHPDILLVLDPTLLHHVPIFEGASENAQCLINSTHSVNDLGLGQTPVRLLHVPASAIARDVLGVDRPNTALLGGLAALCESISLSAIQDAIRSRFTGEIGEKNCAVAQKAYAYVKAEVGDA
;
A
#
# COMPACT_ATOMS: atom_id res chain seq x y z
N MET A 1 -17.71 -0.87 -0.58
CA MET A 1 -16.62 -0.10 -1.24
C MET A 1 -15.44 -0.12 -0.32
N PHE A 2 -14.33 -0.65 -0.79
CA PHE A 2 -13.07 -0.77 -0.09
C PHE A 2 -12.18 0.44 -0.43
N GLN A 3 -11.54 1.02 0.57
CA GLN A 3 -10.85 2.31 0.48
C GLN A 3 -9.44 2.22 1.06
N VAL A 4 -8.45 2.50 0.23
CA VAL A 4 -7.03 2.41 0.59
C VAL A 4 -6.38 3.78 0.50
N ARG A 5 -5.69 4.18 1.56
CA ARG A 5 -4.92 5.42 1.63
C ARG A 5 -3.43 5.11 1.74
N PHE A 6 -2.65 5.64 0.83
CA PHE A 6 -1.20 5.44 0.75
C PHE A 6 -0.51 6.71 1.22
N HIS A 7 0.53 6.55 2.04
CA HIS A 7 1.36 7.63 2.56
C HIS A 7 2.82 7.33 2.26
N GLY A 8 3.49 8.23 1.54
CA GLY A 8 4.90 8.08 1.23
C GLY A 8 5.54 9.41 0.90
N ARG A 9 6.75 9.37 0.37
CA ARG A 9 7.43 10.54 -0.17
C ARG A 9 7.45 10.54 -1.68
N GLY A 10 7.49 11.73 -2.28
CA GLY A 10 7.69 11.88 -3.72
C GLY A 10 8.90 11.07 -4.20
N GLY A 11 8.68 10.12 -5.11
CA GLY A 11 9.69 9.19 -5.62
C GLY A 11 9.61 7.74 -5.10
N GLN A 12 8.92 7.49 -3.98
CA GLN A 12 8.79 6.12 -3.41
C GLN A 12 7.71 5.26 -4.06
N GLY A 13 6.87 5.86 -4.92
CA GLY A 13 5.88 5.12 -5.70
C GLY A 13 4.50 4.99 -5.05
N ALA A 14 4.11 5.87 -4.12
CA ALA A 14 2.75 5.87 -3.54
C ALA A 14 1.66 6.02 -4.62
N VAL A 15 1.86 6.96 -5.57
CA VAL A 15 0.93 7.16 -6.69
C VAL A 15 0.86 5.93 -7.59
N THR A 16 2.02 5.35 -7.92
CA THR A 16 2.11 4.13 -8.72
C THR A 16 1.46 2.93 -8.01
N ALA A 17 1.56 2.85 -6.68
CA ALA A 17 0.91 1.79 -5.91
C ALA A 17 -0.61 1.88 -6.03
N ALA A 18 -1.18 3.08 -5.86
CA ALA A 18 -2.62 3.31 -6.00
C ALA A 18 -3.11 3.00 -7.42
N GLU A 19 -2.37 3.42 -8.44
CA GLU A 19 -2.67 3.13 -9.85
C GLU A 19 -2.67 1.61 -10.12
N LEU A 20 -1.63 0.90 -9.69
CA LEU A 20 -1.51 -0.55 -9.85
C LEU A 20 -2.66 -1.29 -9.14
N LEU A 21 -3.03 -0.87 -7.93
CA LEU A 21 -4.16 -1.45 -7.21
C LEU A 21 -5.48 -1.23 -7.97
N SER A 22 -5.67 -0.04 -8.55
CA SER A 22 -6.85 0.26 -9.37
C SER A 22 -6.91 -0.60 -10.63
N VAL A 23 -5.78 -0.83 -11.30
CA VAL A 23 -5.70 -1.71 -12.48
C VAL A 23 -5.96 -3.16 -12.08
N ALA A 24 -5.40 -3.63 -10.97
CA ALA A 24 -5.64 -4.97 -10.45
C ALA A 24 -7.14 -5.19 -10.18
N ALA A 25 -7.78 -4.24 -9.49
CA ALA A 25 -9.20 -4.31 -9.16
C ALA A 25 -10.07 -4.29 -10.42
N PHE A 26 -9.73 -3.46 -11.41
CA PHE A 26 -10.41 -3.43 -12.69
C PHE A 26 -10.32 -4.77 -13.44
N ASN A 27 -9.15 -5.41 -13.43
CA ASN A 27 -8.94 -6.71 -14.06
C ASN A 27 -9.76 -7.83 -13.41
N GLU A 28 -10.12 -7.69 -12.13
CA GLU A 28 -11.03 -8.61 -11.42
C GLU A 28 -12.51 -8.25 -11.61
N GLY A 29 -12.84 -7.30 -12.49
CA GLY A 29 -14.22 -6.92 -12.80
C GLY A 29 -14.84 -5.92 -11.82
N ASN A 30 -14.04 -5.34 -10.92
CA ASN A 30 -14.51 -4.28 -10.02
C ASN A 30 -14.45 -2.89 -10.69
N PHE A 31 -15.23 -1.97 -10.15
CA PHE A 31 -15.04 -0.54 -10.39
C PHE A 31 -13.92 -0.04 -9.49
N ALA A 32 -12.96 0.65 -10.08
CA ALA A 32 -11.82 1.17 -9.35
C ALA A 32 -11.54 2.64 -9.71
N GLN A 33 -11.02 3.37 -8.73
CA GLN A 33 -10.64 4.77 -8.88
C GLN A 33 -9.38 5.01 -8.08
N ALA A 34 -8.31 5.47 -8.73
CA ALA A 34 -7.10 5.93 -8.06
C ALA A 34 -6.78 7.38 -8.43
N PHE A 35 -6.35 8.15 -7.43
CA PHE A 35 -5.92 9.53 -7.63
C PHE A 35 -4.95 9.94 -6.52
N PRO A 36 -3.98 10.81 -6.83
CA PRO A 36 -3.08 11.34 -5.84
C PRO A 36 -3.65 12.57 -5.13
N SER A 37 -3.07 12.93 -3.99
CA SER A 37 -3.21 14.24 -3.38
C SER A 37 -1.82 14.73 -2.94
N PHE A 38 -1.38 15.78 -3.61
CA PHE A 38 -0.14 16.49 -3.33
C PHE A 38 -0.30 17.95 -3.77
N GLY A 39 0.41 18.86 -3.09
CA GLY A 39 0.43 20.28 -3.43
C GLY A 39 1.44 20.62 -4.52
N SER A 40 2.03 21.82 -4.47
CA SER A 40 3.17 22.24 -5.31
C SER A 40 4.50 21.59 -4.90
N GLU A 41 4.45 20.37 -4.40
CA GLU A 41 5.49 19.75 -3.59
C GLU A 41 6.64 19.16 -4.42
N ARG A 42 7.85 19.23 -3.86
CA ARG A 42 9.09 18.76 -4.49
C ARG A 42 9.32 17.26 -4.23
N MET A 43 10.25 16.65 -4.95
CA MET A 43 10.76 15.31 -4.63
C MET A 43 11.10 15.18 -3.13
N GLY A 44 10.69 14.07 -2.50
CA GLY A 44 10.91 13.84 -1.06
C GLY A 44 9.86 14.46 -0.13
N ALA A 45 8.97 15.34 -0.61
CA ALA A 45 7.85 15.83 0.19
C ALA A 45 6.85 14.69 0.51
N PRO A 46 6.10 14.77 1.62
CA PRO A 46 4.99 13.88 1.90
C PRO A 46 3.99 13.87 0.73
N VAL A 47 3.54 12.69 0.34
CA VAL A 47 2.58 12.47 -0.74
C VAL A 47 1.55 11.48 -0.24
N ALA A 48 0.27 11.82 -0.42
CA ALA A 48 -0.82 10.90 -0.27
C ALA A 48 -1.34 10.43 -1.63
N SER A 49 -1.83 9.20 -1.70
CA SER A 49 -2.66 8.75 -2.81
C SER A 49 -3.77 7.85 -2.30
N PHE A 50 -4.77 7.67 -3.15
CA PHE A 50 -6.02 7.03 -2.77
C PHE A 50 -6.40 6.01 -3.83
N CYS A 51 -6.96 4.89 -3.39
CA CYS A 51 -7.61 3.92 -4.26
C CYS A 51 -8.94 3.48 -3.65
N ARG A 52 -10.02 3.52 -4.44
CA ARG A 52 -11.33 2.95 -4.11
C ARG A 52 -11.60 1.75 -5.00
N ILE A 53 -12.17 0.70 -4.42
CA ILE A 53 -12.61 -0.51 -5.11
C ILE A 53 -14.08 -0.76 -4.73
N SER A 54 -14.91 -1.05 -5.72
CA SER A 54 -16.35 -1.19 -5.54
C SER A 54 -16.93 -2.20 -6.54
N ASP A 55 -17.97 -2.92 -6.12
CA ASP A 55 -18.79 -3.80 -6.95
C ASP A 55 -19.74 -3.02 -7.87
N LYS A 56 -19.86 -1.70 -7.66
CA LYS A 56 -20.69 -0.77 -8.42
C LYS A 56 -19.94 0.51 -8.79
N GLU A 57 -20.47 1.24 -9.78
CA GLU A 57 -19.93 2.52 -10.26
C GLU A 57 -19.58 3.50 -9.12
N ILE A 58 -18.36 4.06 -9.17
CA ILE A 58 -17.86 5.03 -8.20
C ILE A 58 -18.08 6.45 -8.73
N ARG A 59 -18.98 7.20 -8.09
CA ARG A 59 -19.28 8.60 -8.44
C ARG A 59 -18.57 9.64 -7.57
N LEU A 60 -18.07 9.24 -6.41
CA LEU A 60 -17.33 10.12 -5.49
C LEU A 60 -15.98 10.54 -6.09
N ARG A 61 -15.59 11.80 -5.85
CA ARG A 61 -14.32 12.38 -6.34
C ARG A 61 -13.69 13.27 -5.27
N GLU A 62 -13.64 12.76 -4.05
CA GLU A 62 -13.09 13.42 -2.87
C GLU A 62 -11.99 12.55 -2.22
N PRO A 63 -11.09 13.12 -1.41
CA PRO A 63 -10.12 12.34 -0.63
C PRO A 63 -10.76 11.21 0.21
N ILE A 64 -9.98 10.19 0.57
CA ILE A 64 -10.46 9.13 1.48
C ILE A 64 -10.28 9.62 2.93
N GLU A 65 -11.37 10.00 3.55
CA GLU A 65 -11.43 10.37 4.97
C GLU A 65 -11.43 9.14 5.89
N HIS A 66 -12.13 8.08 5.50
CA HIS A 66 -12.28 6.84 6.27
C HIS A 66 -11.69 5.62 5.52
N PRO A 67 -10.38 5.37 5.63
CA PRO A 67 -9.74 4.24 4.96
C PRO A 67 -10.00 2.91 5.70
N ASP A 68 -10.12 1.82 4.93
CA ASP A 68 -10.09 0.44 5.45
C ASP A 68 -8.65 -0.02 5.67
N ILE A 69 -7.75 0.33 4.74
CA ILE A 69 -6.32 0.05 4.84
C ILE A 69 -5.48 1.31 4.60
N LEU A 70 -4.50 1.51 5.48
CA LEU A 70 -3.43 2.49 5.35
C LEU A 70 -2.14 1.79 4.94
N LEU A 71 -1.48 2.25 3.88
CA LEU A 71 -0.14 1.80 3.51
C LEU A 71 0.87 2.92 3.75
N VAL A 72 1.84 2.69 4.63
CA VAL A 72 2.88 3.67 4.95
C VAL A 72 4.19 3.24 4.30
N LEU A 73 4.53 3.86 3.18
CA LEU A 73 5.76 3.63 2.41
C LEU A 73 6.99 4.17 3.14
N ASP A 74 6.84 5.25 3.90
CA ASP A 74 7.91 5.88 4.66
C ASP A 74 7.51 6.00 6.14
N PRO A 75 8.16 5.24 7.05
CA PRO A 75 7.82 5.29 8.47
C PRO A 75 8.13 6.65 9.12
N THR A 76 9.00 7.48 8.53
CA THR A 76 9.27 8.82 9.08
C THR A 76 8.02 9.70 9.10
N LEU A 77 7.05 9.44 8.22
CA LEU A 77 5.81 10.21 8.15
C LEU A 77 4.91 10.01 9.38
N LEU A 78 5.06 8.89 10.11
CA LEU A 78 4.25 8.57 11.30
C LEU A 78 4.32 9.64 12.39
N HIS A 79 5.42 10.39 12.46
CA HIS A 79 5.63 11.46 13.44
C HIS A 79 5.49 12.87 12.84
N HIS A 80 5.22 13.00 11.54
CA HIS A 80 5.20 14.28 10.83
C HIS A 80 3.82 14.65 10.28
N VAL A 81 2.96 13.67 10.01
CA VAL A 81 1.60 13.89 9.47
C VAL A 81 0.59 13.01 10.22
N PRO A 82 -0.68 13.44 10.33
CA PRO A 82 -1.71 12.67 11.02
C PRO A 82 -2.19 11.46 10.19
N ILE A 83 -1.33 10.45 10.03
CA ILE A 83 -1.57 9.28 9.16
C ILE A 83 -2.87 8.54 9.50
N PHE A 84 -3.23 8.48 10.78
CA PHE A 84 -4.38 7.74 11.29
C PHE A 84 -5.69 8.53 11.30
N GLU A 85 -5.68 9.78 10.86
CA GLU A 85 -6.87 10.64 10.90
C GLU A 85 -8.05 10.04 10.12
N GLY A 86 -9.21 9.97 10.76
CA GLY A 86 -10.43 9.39 10.21
C GLY A 86 -10.45 7.86 10.11
N ALA A 87 -9.37 7.16 10.44
CA ALA A 87 -9.34 5.70 10.48
C ALA A 87 -10.13 5.16 11.68
N SER A 88 -10.95 4.14 11.43
CA SER A 88 -11.74 3.48 12.47
C SER A 88 -10.94 2.40 13.20
N GLU A 89 -11.52 1.83 14.25
CA GLU A 89 -10.91 0.71 14.99
C GLU A 89 -10.75 -0.57 14.17
N ASN A 90 -11.55 -0.71 13.10
CA ASN A 90 -11.49 -1.84 12.18
C ASN A 90 -10.46 -1.63 11.06
N ALA A 91 -9.92 -0.42 10.92
CA ALA A 91 -8.93 -0.15 9.89
C ALA A 91 -7.58 -0.78 10.23
N GLN A 92 -6.85 -1.19 9.21
CA GLN A 92 -5.52 -1.78 9.33
C GLN A 92 -4.48 -0.82 8.75
N CYS A 93 -3.28 -0.78 9.33
CA CYS A 93 -2.16 0.00 8.81
C CYS A 93 -0.95 -0.89 8.63
N LEU A 94 -0.48 -1.02 7.38
CA LEU A 94 0.73 -1.74 7.03
C LEU A 94 1.88 -0.77 6.80
N ILE A 95 2.92 -0.90 7.61
CA ILE A 95 4.04 0.03 7.65
C ILE A 95 5.28 -0.63 7.05
N ASN A 96 5.95 0.07 6.12
CA ASN A 96 7.28 -0.30 5.68
C ASN A 96 8.29 -0.09 6.81
N SER A 97 8.67 -1.15 7.49
CA SER A 97 9.60 -1.10 8.62
C SER A 97 10.27 -2.45 8.84
N THR A 98 11.55 -2.43 9.22
CA THR A 98 12.26 -3.58 9.78
C THR A 98 12.12 -3.69 11.30
N HIS A 99 11.63 -2.64 11.95
CA HIS A 99 11.34 -2.59 13.38
C HIS A 99 9.92 -3.08 13.67
N SER A 100 9.73 -3.72 14.83
CA SER A 100 8.41 -4.15 15.30
C SER A 100 7.47 -2.94 15.45
N VAL A 101 6.15 -3.16 15.38
CA VAL A 101 5.19 -2.06 15.59
C VAL A 101 5.33 -1.40 16.96
N ASN A 102 5.77 -2.15 17.97
CA ASN A 102 6.03 -1.64 19.32
C ASN A 102 7.28 -0.74 19.36
N ASP A 103 8.29 -1.06 18.56
CA ASP A 103 9.54 -0.29 18.49
C ASP A 103 9.38 1.05 17.75
N LEU A 104 8.26 1.25 17.04
CA LEU A 104 7.96 2.49 16.34
C LEU A 104 7.47 3.61 17.25
N GLY A 105 7.20 3.33 18.54
CA GLY A 105 6.82 4.35 19.51
C GLY A 105 5.51 5.08 19.20
N LEU A 106 4.55 4.41 18.55
CA LEU A 106 3.29 5.00 18.09
C LEU A 106 2.23 5.15 19.20
N GLY A 107 2.46 4.55 20.37
CA GLY A 107 1.50 4.52 21.46
C GLY A 107 0.22 3.76 21.10
N GLN A 108 -0.90 4.11 21.72
CA GLN A 108 -2.20 3.55 21.37
C GLN A 108 -2.72 4.19 20.08
N THR A 109 -2.98 3.36 19.08
CA THR A 109 -3.61 3.78 17.81
C THR A 109 -5.00 3.15 17.70
N PRO A 110 -5.96 3.83 17.04
CA PRO A 110 -7.26 3.21 16.79
C PRO A 110 -7.13 2.01 15.85
N VAL A 111 -6.15 2.01 14.94
CA VAL A 111 -5.99 0.99 13.91
C VAL A 111 -5.17 -0.21 14.36
N ARG A 112 -5.40 -1.37 13.73
CA ARG A 112 -4.51 -2.54 13.85
C ARG A 112 -3.22 -2.29 13.06
N LEU A 113 -2.10 -2.19 13.77
CA LEU A 113 -0.78 -1.98 13.18
C LEU A 113 -0.14 -3.30 12.74
N LEU A 114 0.43 -3.31 11.54
CA LEU A 114 1.30 -4.35 11.02
C LEU A 114 2.52 -3.72 10.37
N HIS A 115 3.61 -4.48 10.26
CA HIS A 115 4.78 -4.06 9.49
C HIS A 115 5.15 -5.06 8.41
N VAL A 116 5.95 -4.59 7.46
CA VAL A 116 6.66 -5.43 6.51
C VAL A 116 7.98 -4.74 6.15
N PRO A 117 9.11 -5.44 6.04
CA PRO A 117 10.38 -4.84 5.63
C PRO A 117 10.42 -4.59 4.11
N ALA A 118 9.43 -3.86 3.57
CA ALA A 118 9.20 -3.68 2.15
C ALA A 118 10.40 -3.07 1.40
N SER A 119 11.05 -2.07 1.97
CA SER A 119 12.29 -1.49 1.41
C SER A 119 13.44 -2.50 1.37
N ALA A 120 13.59 -3.32 2.41
CA ALA A 120 14.64 -4.34 2.43
C ALA A 120 14.38 -5.44 1.38
N ILE A 121 13.12 -5.89 1.27
CA ILE A 121 12.69 -6.86 0.24
C ILE A 121 12.94 -6.29 -1.17
N ALA A 122 12.58 -5.03 -1.40
CA ALA A 122 12.80 -4.36 -2.68
C ALA A 122 14.29 -4.26 -3.02
N ARG A 123 15.14 -3.86 -2.07
CA ARG A 123 16.59 -3.79 -2.30
C ARG A 123 17.21 -5.15 -2.61
N ASP A 124 16.79 -6.20 -1.91
CA ASP A 124 17.27 -7.57 -2.14
C ASP A 124 16.99 -8.07 -3.57
N VAL A 125 15.78 -7.79 -4.09
CA VAL A 125 15.35 -8.35 -5.39
C VAL A 125 15.60 -7.39 -6.57
N LEU A 126 15.39 -6.09 -6.37
CA LEU A 126 15.46 -5.07 -7.43
C LEU A 126 16.78 -4.29 -7.43
N GLY A 127 17.56 -4.35 -6.35
CA GLY A 127 18.75 -3.52 -6.15
C GLY A 127 18.43 -2.04 -5.87
N VAL A 128 17.16 -1.68 -5.73
CA VAL A 128 16.71 -0.30 -5.48
C VAL A 128 15.64 -0.25 -4.39
N ASP A 129 15.61 0.86 -3.66
CA ASP A 129 14.65 1.09 -2.59
C ASP A 129 13.31 1.61 -3.15
N ARG A 130 12.45 0.68 -3.58
CA ARG A 130 11.08 0.96 -4.05
C ARG A 130 10.09 0.03 -3.34
N PRO A 131 9.52 0.45 -2.19
CA PRO A 131 8.70 -0.43 -1.35
C PRO A 131 7.26 -0.65 -1.88
N ASN A 132 6.87 0.07 -2.94
CA ASN A 132 5.48 0.12 -3.41
C ASN A 132 4.89 -1.25 -3.77
N THR A 133 5.58 -2.07 -4.57
CA THR A 133 5.07 -3.39 -4.98
C THR A 133 5.08 -4.41 -3.84
N ALA A 134 6.03 -4.29 -2.91
CA ALA A 134 6.03 -5.07 -1.67
C ALA A 134 4.79 -4.75 -0.83
N LEU A 135 4.48 -3.47 -0.61
CA LEU A 135 3.32 -3.07 0.18
C LEU A 135 1.99 -3.48 -0.47
N LEU A 136 1.90 -3.50 -1.80
CA LEU A 136 0.73 -4.07 -2.49
C LEU A 136 0.60 -5.58 -2.25
N GLY A 137 1.71 -6.31 -2.29
CA GLY A 137 1.72 -7.72 -1.93
C GLY A 137 1.27 -7.96 -0.49
N GLY A 138 1.77 -7.15 0.45
CA GLY A 138 1.32 -7.18 1.84
C GLY A 138 -0.16 -6.84 2.00
N LEU A 139 -0.68 -5.86 1.26
CA LEU A 139 -2.10 -5.50 1.27
C LEU A 139 -2.98 -6.68 0.86
N ALA A 140 -2.64 -7.42 -0.19
CA ALA A 140 -3.40 -8.60 -0.62
C ALA A 140 -3.42 -9.72 0.43
N ALA A 141 -2.48 -9.74 1.39
CA ALA A 141 -2.52 -10.70 2.50
C ALA A 141 -3.51 -10.27 3.60
N LEU A 142 -3.88 -8.98 3.66
CA LEU A 142 -4.74 -8.38 4.68
C LEU A 142 -6.22 -8.32 4.31
N CYS A 143 -6.57 -8.38 3.03
CA CYS A 143 -7.96 -8.29 2.59
C CYS A 143 -8.31 -9.35 1.54
N GLU A 144 -9.61 -9.56 1.36
CA GLU A 144 -10.17 -10.42 0.30
C GLU A 144 -10.64 -9.61 -0.91
N SER A 145 -10.55 -8.27 -0.85
CA SER A 145 -11.04 -7.38 -1.90
C SER A 145 -10.16 -7.35 -3.15
N ILE A 146 -8.95 -7.90 -3.09
CA ILE A 146 -8.04 -8.00 -4.23
C ILE A 146 -7.14 -9.24 -4.09
N SER A 147 -6.99 -10.03 -5.15
CA SER A 147 -6.04 -11.14 -5.11
C SER A 147 -4.60 -10.69 -5.37
N LEU A 148 -3.64 -11.46 -4.84
CA LEU A 148 -2.22 -11.28 -5.19
C LEU A 148 -1.96 -11.46 -6.69
N SER A 149 -2.65 -12.40 -7.33
CA SER A 149 -2.55 -12.65 -8.77
C SER A 149 -2.92 -11.41 -9.58
N ALA A 150 -4.02 -10.74 -9.26
CA ALA A 150 -4.42 -9.53 -9.96
C ALA A 150 -3.41 -8.39 -9.77
N ILE A 151 -2.82 -8.26 -8.58
CA ILE A 151 -1.73 -7.32 -8.34
C ILE A 151 -0.51 -7.65 -9.21
N GLN A 152 -0.12 -8.92 -9.30
CA GLN A 152 1.00 -9.35 -10.15
C GLN A 152 0.71 -9.08 -11.64
N ASP A 153 -0.52 -9.30 -12.11
CA ASP A 153 -0.89 -9.04 -13.51
C ASP A 153 -0.90 -7.54 -13.84
N ALA A 154 -1.34 -6.70 -12.90
CA ALA A 154 -1.22 -5.25 -13.01
C ALA A 154 0.26 -4.81 -13.04
N ILE A 155 1.11 -5.41 -12.20
CA ILE A 155 2.57 -5.17 -12.20
C ILE A 155 3.18 -5.54 -13.56
N ARG A 156 2.85 -6.71 -14.13
CA ARG A 156 3.36 -7.17 -15.43
C ARG A 156 2.92 -6.27 -16.57
N SER A 157 1.70 -5.74 -16.48
CA SER A 157 1.17 -4.80 -17.47
C SER A 157 1.91 -3.45 -17.42
N ARG A 158 2.35 -3.03 -16.24
CA ARG A 158 3.04 -1.75 -16.03
C ARG A 158 4.56 -1.81 -16.25
N PHE A 159 5.19 -2.94 -15.90
CA PHE A 159 6.62 -3.16 -15.99
C PHE A 159 6.88 -4.40 -16.84
N THR A 160 7.50 -4.21 -18.00
CA THR A 160 7.71 -5.28 -18.98
C THR A 160 8.98 -6.08 -18.70
N GLY A 161 8.98 -7.34 -19.15
CA GLY A 161 10.15 -8.23 -19.08
C GLY A 161 10.58 -8.57 -17.66
N GLU A 162 11.89 -8.72 -17.47
CA GLU A 162 12.49 -9.17 -16.21
C GLU A 162 12.15 -8.24 -15.02
N ILE A 163 11.99 -6.94 -15.27
CA ILE A 163 11.64 -5.96 -14.23
C ILE A 163 10.24 -6.25 -13.66
N GLY A 164 9.28 -6.63 -14.52
CA GLY A 164 7.93 -7.01 -14.10
C GLY A 164 7.94 -8.23 -13.19
N GLU A 165 8.64 -9.29 -13.59
CA GLU A 165 8.74 -10.52 -12.79
C GLU A 165 9.47 -10.29 -11.46
N LYS A 166 10.53 -9.47 -11.44
CA LYS A 166 11.18 -9.10 -10.18
C LYS A 166 10.24 -8.34 -9.25
N ASN A 167 9.43 -7.43 -9.78
CA ASN A 167 8.42 -6.73 -8.97
C ASN A 167 7.31 -7.67 -8.47
N CYS A 168 6.90 -8.66 -9.27
CA CYS A 168 5.97 -9.70 -8.83
C CYS A 168 6.56 -10.55 -7.71
N ALA A 169 7.85 -10.89 -7.79
CA ALA A 169 8.57 -11.61 -6.74
C ALA A 169 8.67 -10.78 -5.45
N VAL A 170 8.91 -9.47 -5.55
CA VAL A 170 8.86 -8.54 -4.41
C VAL A 170 7.48 -8.56 -3.73
N ALA A 171 6.40 -8.43 -4.51
CA ALA A 171 5.04 -8.52 -4.00
C ALA A 171 4.76 -9.87 -3.33
N GLN A 172 5.19 -10.98 -3.95
CA GLN A 172 5.02 -12.33 -3.42
C GLN A 172 5.74 -12.54 -2.08
N LYS A 173 6.99 -12.06 -1.95
CA LYS A 173 7.76 -12.15 -0.70
C LYS A 173 7.07 -11.38 0.43
N ALA A 174 6.60 -10.17 0.14
CA ALA A 174 5.90 -9.35 1.13
C ALA A 174 4.53 -9.93 1.51
N TYR A 175 3.79 -10.49 0.56
CA TYR A 175 2.55 -11.22 0.83
C TYR A 175 2.79 -12.37 1.81
N ALA A 176 3.79 -13.21 1.54
CA ALA A 176 4.12 -14.36 2.39
C ALA A 176 4.54 -13.91 3.81
N TYR A 177 5.34 -12.85 3.90
CA TYR A 177 5.74 -12.25 5.18
C TYR A 177 4.52 -11.81 6.00
N VAL A 178 3.63 -11.00 5.41
CA VAL A 178 2.45 -10.50 6.12
C VAL A 178 1.47 -11.62 6.46
N LYS A 179 1.34 -12.65 5.60
CA LYS A 179 0.46 -13.79 5.87
C LYS A 179 0.93 -14.61 7.08
N ALA A 180 2.24 -14.75 7.28
CA ALA A 180 2.80 -15.39 8.47
C ALA A 180 2.50 -14.57 9.73
N GLU A 181 2.75 -13.26 9.71
CA GLU A 181 2.47 -12.36 10.84
C GLU A 181 0.98 -12.33 11.26
N VAL A 182 0.07 -12.52 10.30
CA VAL A 182 -1.38 -12.57 10.59
C VAL A 182 -1.86 -13.96 10.99
N GLY A 183 -1.21 -15.02 10.51
CA GLY A 183 -1.57 -16.42 10.78
C GLY A 183 -1.15 -16.93 12.16
N ASP A 184 -0.17 -16.28 12.79
CA ASP A 184 0.30 -16.57 14.15
C ASP A 184 -0.50 -15.83 15.26
N ALA A 185 -1.68 -15.27 14.94
CA ALA A 185 -2.55 -14.53 15.87
C ALA A 185 -3.88 -15.24 16.16
#